data_AF-A0A396FXC0-F1
#
_entry.id   AF-A0A396FXC0-F1
#
_cell.length_a   1.000
_cell.length_b   1.000
_cell.length_c   1.000
_cell.angle_alpha   90.00
_cell.angle_beta   90.00
_cell.angle_gamma   90.00
#
_symmetry.space_group_name_H-M   'P 1'
#
loop_
_entity.id
_entity.type
_entity.pdbx_description
1 polymer ?
#
loop_
_entity_poly.entity_id
_entity_poly.type
_entity_poly.pdbx_seq_one_letter_code
_entity_poly.pdbx_strand_id
1 'polypeptide(L)'
;MEKVLIASFDREEEQDFEELVLFLKEKGYRDFTGMASADNVLKYNDLKINPKYRMVRNQGEDIKLTNYEFDILYLLAKRPGQVFSKEQIYSQVWKEPYYGAEDNVMSLIRRIRKKIEPDPSHPIYILTVWGMNSSWNYVNAISRKGNFLCSSCVT
;
A
#
# COMPACT_ATOMS: atom_id res chain seq x y z
N MET A 1 -9.96 37.84 -11.15
CA MET A 1 -10.51 36.52 -10.79
C MET A 1 -9.62 35.48 -11.44
N GLU A 2 -8.81 34.81 -10.64
CA GLU A 2 -8.01 33.68 -11.11
C GLU A 2 -8.94 32.48 -11.33
N LYS A 3 -8.72 31.75 -12.42
CA LYS A 3 -9.46 30.52 -12.75
C LYS A 3 -8.47 29.37 -12.72
N VAL A 4 -8.82 28.30 -12.00
CA VAL A 4 -7.97 27.11 -11.84
C VAL A 4 -8.63 25.94 -12.56
N LEU A 5 -7.83 25.18 -13.32
CA LEU A 5 -8.24 23.94 -13.98
C LEU A 5 -7.54 22.76 -13.26
N ILE A 6 -8.31 21.80 -12.76
CA ILE A 6 -7.80 20.54 -12.19
C ILE A 6 -8.39 19.40 -13.01
N ALA A 7 -7.53 18.57 -13.58
CA ALA A 7 -7.91 17.39 -14.34
C ALA A 7 -7.12 16.18 -13.83
N SER A 8 -7.77 15.01 -13.79
CA SER A 8 -7.17 13.74 -13.42
C SER A 8 -7.26 12.82 -14.62
N PHE A 9 -6.15 12.14 -14.93
CA PHE A 9 -6.02 11.21 -16.04
C PHE A 9 -5.61 9.84 -15.48
N ASP A 10 -6.19 8.78 -16.00
CA ASP A 10 -5.74 7.43 -15.73
C ASP A 10 -4.63 6.99 -16.73
N ARG A 11 -4.21 5.72 -16.66
CA ARG A 11 -3.10 5.21 -17.50
C ARG A 11 -3.46 4.98 -18.96
N GLU A 12 -4.74 4.84 -19.26
CA GLU A 12 -5.23 4.64 -20.63
C GLU A 12 -5.35 5.99 -21.36
N GLU A 13 -5.48 7.08 -20.60
CA GLU A 13 -5.63 8.47 -21.05
C GLU A 13 -4.29 9.23 -21.19
N GLU A 14 -3.15 8.53 -21.23
CA GLU A 14 -1.81 9.16 -21.29
C GLU A 14 -1.66 10.04 -22.56
N GLN A 15 -2.25 9.61 -23.69
CA GLN A 15 -2.23 10.39 -24.93
C GLN A 15 -3.03 11.69 -24.80
N ASP A 16 -4.18 11.65 -24.14
CA ASP A 16 -5.04 12.80 -23.92
C ASP A 16 -4.37 13.83 -23.00
N PHE A 17 -3.64 13.34 -21.97
CA PHE A 17 -2.83 14.19 -21.09
C PHE A 17 -1.74 14.93 -21.86
N GLU A 18 -0.98 14.21 -22.70
CA GLU A 18 0.10 14.81 -23.51
C GLU A 18 -0.45 15.83 -24.52
N GLU A 19 -1.57 15.53 -25.17
CA GLU A 19 -2.25 16.48 -26.07
C GLU A 19 -2.68 17.76 -25.33
N LEU A 20 -3.27 17.62 -24.15
CA LEU A 20 -3.67 18.77 -23.33
C LEU A 20 -2.45 19.61 -22.91
N VAL A 21 -1.36 18.97 -22.48
CA VAL A 21 -0.12 19.67 -22.09
C VAL A 21 0.46 20.44 -23.28
N LEU A 22 0.49 19.83 -24.47
CA LEU A 22 0.92 20.50 -25.70
C LEU A 22 0.04 21.69 -26.03
N PHE A 23 -1.29 21.51 -26.01
CA PHE A 23 -2.25 22.57 -26.24
C PHE A 23 -2.03 23.77 -25.29
N LEU A 24 -1.82 23.51 -23.99
CA LEU A 24 -1.59 24.57 -23.01
C LEU A 24 -0.26 25.31 -23.27
N LYS A 25 0.81 24.60 -23.64
CA LYS A 25 2.09 25.21 -24.04
C LYS A 25 1.93 26.10 -25.26
N GLU A 26 1.25 25.62 -26.31
CA GLU A 26 1.01 26.38 -27.54
C GLU A 26 0.24 27.67 -27.30
N LYS A 27 -0.73 27.65 -26.38
CA LYS A 27 -1.49 28.83 -25.99
C LYS A 27 -0.73 29.80 -25.07
N GLY A 28 0.52 29.48 -24.73
CA GLY A 28 1.39 30.36 -23.95
C GLY A 28 1.09 30.33 -22.44
N TYR A 29 0.35 29.34 -21.96
CA TYR A 29 0.26 29.09 -20.52
C TYR A 29 1.61 28.52 -20.07
N ARG A 30 2.32 29.27 -19.23
CA ARG A 30 3.68 28.89 -18.78
C ARG A 30 3.72 28.34 -17.36
N ASP A 31 2.63 28.53 -16.61
CA ASP A 31 2.53 28.22 -15.19
C ASP A 31 1.50 27.11 -14.95
N PHE A 32 1.69 25.98 -15.64
CA PHE A 32 0.96 24.75 -15.36
C PHE A 32 1.94 23.76 -14.72
N THR A 33 1.67 23.39 -13.48
CA THR A 33 2.40 22.32 -12.81
C THR A 33 1.72 21.00 -13.12
N GLY A 34 2.26 20.26 -14.09
CA GLY A 34 1.93 18.85 -14.27
C GLY A 34 2.43 18.08 -13.06
N MET A 35 1.54 17.74 -12.14
CA MET A 35 1.82 16.71 -11.14
C MET A 35 1.74 15.36 -11.86
N ALA A 36 2.75 15.03 -12.66
CA ALA A 36 3.00 13.64 -12.98
C ALA A 36 3.08 12.91 -11.64
N SER A 37 2.28 11.86 -11.46
CA SER A 37 2.39 10.98 -10.31
C SER A 37 3.83 10.47 -10.30
N ALA A 38 4.72 11.15 -9.58
CA ALA A 38 6.07 10.67 -9.30
C ALA A 38 5.87 9.25 -8.80
N ASP A 39 6.39 8.27 -9.57
CA ASP A 39 6.24 6.82 -9.42
C ASP A 39 5.44 6.44 -8.18
N ASN A 40 4.25 5.82 -8.31
CA ASN A 40 3.29 5.39 -7.25
C ASN A 40 3.93 4.72 -6.00
N VAL A 41 4.81 5.42 -5.30
CA VAL A 41 5.66 4.96 -4.22
C VAL A 41 4.87 5.28 -2.98
N LEU A 42 4.42 4.23 -2.32
CA LEU A 42 3.68 4.35 -1.09
C LEU A 42 4.67 4.70 0.02
N LYS A 43 4.39 5.76 0.78
CA LYS A 43 5.25 6.27 1.85
C LYS A 43 4.51 6.22 3.18
N TYR A 44 5.12 5.60 4.17
CA TYR A 44 4.58 5.40 5.50
C TYR A 44 5.68 5.53 6.54
N ASN A 45 5.72 6.66 7.25
CA ASN A 45 6.87 7.02 8.09
C ASN A 45 8.18 6.83 7.32
N ASP A 46 9.06 5.94 7.78
CA ASP A 46 10.35 5.64 7.16
C ASP A 46 10.26 4.56 6.07
N LEU A 47 9.12 3.87 5.95
CA LEU A 47 8.87 2.83 4.98
C LEU A 47 8.46 3.41 3.62
N LYS A 48 9.16 3.02 2.56
CA LYS A 48 8.88 3.37 1.17
C LYS A 48 8.71 2.10 0.35
N ILE A 49 7.62 1.98 -0.39
CA ILE A 49 7.30 0.81 -1.22
C ILE A 49 7.17 1.28 -2.66
N ASN A 50 8.06 0.81 -3.53
CA ASN A 50 8.02 1.07 -4.96
C ASN A 50 7.44 -0.16 -5.69
N PRO A 51 6.19 -0.08 -6.20
CA PRO A 51 5.56 -1.22 -6.88
C PRO A 51 6.16 -1.51 -8.26
N LYS A 52 6.71 -0.51 -8.94
CA LYS A 52 7.27 -0.64 -10.29
C LYS A 52 8.53 -1.52 -10.27
N TYR A 53 9.41 -1.29 -9.29
CA TYR A 53 10.65 -2.05 -9.14
C TYR A 53 10.57 -3.17 -8.08
N ARG A 54 9.39 -3.34 -7.45
CA ARG A 54 9.19 -4.25 -6.32
C ARG A 54 10.22 -4.06 -5.20
N MET A 55 10.56 -2.80 -4.92
CA MET A 55 11.56 -2.42 -3.93
C MET A 55 10.90 -1.88 -2.68
N VAL A 56 11.46 -2.23 -1.52
CA VAL A 56 11.03 -1.71 -0.23
C VAL A 56 12.25 -1.12 0.46
N ARG A 57 12.10 0.09 0.99
CA ARG A 57 13.11 0.74 1.83
C ARG A 57 12.55 1.07 3.19
N ASN A 58 13.34 0.90 4.24
CA ASN A 58 13.01 1.38 5.57
C ASN A 58 14.22 2.14 6.13
N GLN A 59 13.99 3.34 6.65
CA GLN A 59 15.06 4.22 7.16
C GLN A 59 16.20 4.48 6.16
N GLY A 60 15.89 4.41 4.86
CA GLY A 60 16.85 4.60 3.77
C GLY A 60 17.55 3.33 3.29
N GLU A 61 17.41 2.20 3.99
CA GLU A 61 18.02 0.91 3.63
C GLU A 61 17.09 0.03 2.80
N ASP A 62 17.65 -0.70 1.81
CA ASP A 62 16.90 -1.64 0.97
C ASP A 62 16.56 -2.92 1.74
N ILE A 63 15.27 -3.24 1.82
CA ILE A 63 14.74 -4.44 2.47
C ILE A 63 14.46 -5.51 1.43
N LYS A 64 15.15 -6.65 1.55
CA LYS A 64 14.96 -7.81 0.67
C LYS A 64 13.71 -8.61 1.06
N LEU A 65 12.68 -8.56 0.23
CA LEU A 65 11.48 -9.38 0.34
C LEU A 65 11.45 -10.45 -0.75
N THR A 66 10.87 -11.60 -0.46
CA THR A 66 10.47 -12.57 -1.50
C THR A 66 9.27 -12.04 -2.28
N ASN A 67 8.93 -12.68 -3.40
CA ASN A 67 7.78 -12.25 -4.21
C ASN A 67 6.48 -12.20 -3.40
N TYR A 68 6.14 -13.28 -2.69
CA TYR A 68 4.93 -13.33 -1.87
C TYR A 68 4.97 -12.36 -0.69
N GLU A 69 6.13 -12.14 -0.08
CA GLU A 69 6.26 -11.14 0.99
C GLU A 69 5.97 -9.73 0.47
N PHE A 70 6.51 -9.40 -0.71
CA PHE A 70 6.24 -8.12 -1.36
C PHE A 70 4.75 -7.97 -1.72
N ASP A 71 4.15 -9.00 -2.32
CA ASP A 71 2.75 -8.92 -2.77
C ASP A 71 1.78 -8.76 -1.60
N ILE A 72 2.02 -9.46 -0.48
CA ILE A 72 1.25 -9.26 0.76
C ILE A 72 1.44 -7.82 1.28
N LEU A 73 2.69 -7.36 1.42
CA LEU A 73 2.96 -6.01 1.92
C LEU A 73 2.31 -4.95 1.03
N TYR A 74 2.42 -5.08 -0.29
CA TYR A 74 1.84 -4.15 -1.24
C TYR A 74 0.31 -4.18 -1.23
N LEU A 75 -0.31 -5.37 -1.16
CA LEU A 75 -1.76 -5.51 -1.03
C LEU A 75 -2.29 -4.73 0.18
N LEU A 76 -1.65 -4.94 1.32
CA LEU A 76 -1.95 -4.26 2.58
C LEU A 76 -1.72 -2.75 2.41
N ALA A 77 -0.51 -2.35 2.01
CA ALA A 77 -0.11 -0.97 1.88
C ALA A 77 -0.93 -0.17 0.85
N LYS A 78 -1.49 -0.80 -0.18
CA LYS A 78 -2.33 -0.12 -1.18
C LYS A 78 -3.69 0.30 -0.62
N ARG A 79 -4.17 -0.37 0.44
CA ARG A 79 -5.47 -0.11 1.08
C ARG A 79 -5.29 0.11 2.60
N PRO A 80 -4.63 1.22 3.00
CA PRO A 80 -4.34 1.48 4.42
C PRO A 80 -5.64 1.59 5.24
N GLY A 81 -5.64 1.02 6.45
CA GLY A 81 -6.79 0.95 7.36
C GLY A 81 -7.79 -0.17 7.05
N GLN A 82 -7.72 -0.79 5.87
CA GLN A 82 -8.59 -1.92 5.54
C GLN A 82 -8.14 -3.19 6.28
N VAL A 83 -9.12 -3.90 6.82
CA VAL A 83 -8.93 -5.19 7.47
C VAL A 83 -9.14 -6.31 6.46
N PHE A 84 -8.20 -7.25 6.40
CA PHE A 84 -8.27 -8.45 5.57
C PHE A 84 -8.23 -9.70 6.44
N SER A 85 -9.07 -10.68 6.09
CA SER A 85 -8.93 -12.05 6.60
C SER A 85 -7.75 -12.78 5.95
N LYS A 86 -7.26 -13.84 6.59
CA LYS A 86 -6.21 -14.72 6.04
C LYS A 86 -6.60 -15.23 4.65
N GLU A 87 -7.86 -15.61 4.48
CA GLU A 87 -8.47 -16.15 3.26
C GLU A 87 -8.47 -15.10 2.14
N GLN A 88 -8.78 -13.85 2.47
CA GLN A 88 -8.77 -12.74 1.52
C GLN A 88 -7.35 -12.38 1.06
N ILE A 89 -6.37 -12.44 1.96
CA ILE A 89 -4.96 -12.20 1.60
C ILE A 89 -4.50 -13.30 0.65
N TYR A 90 -4.76 -14.56 1.04
CA TYR A 90 -4.39 -15.71 0.23
C TYR A 90 -4.96 -15.60 -1.19
N SER A 91 -6.28 -15.47 -1.30
CA SER A 91 -6.96 -15.43 -2.60
C SER A 91 -6.53 -14.27 -3.48
N GLN A 92 -6.19 -13.11 -2.92
CA GLN A 92 -5.73 -11.96 -3.71
C GLN A 92 -4.26 -12.08 -4.14
N VAL A 93 -3.40 -12.69 -3.31
CA VAL A 93 -1.96 -12.81 -3.62
C VAL A 93 -1.69 -14.01 -4.52
N TRP A 94 -2.30 -15.17 -4.24
CA TRP A 94 -2.16 -16.39 -5.05
C TRP A 94 -3.10 -16.42 -6.25
N LYS A 95 -4.16 -15.60 -6.27
CA LYS A 95 -5.20 -15.58 -7.31
C LYS A 95 -5.96 -16.91 -7.43
N GLU A 96 -6.07 -17.64 -6.32
CA GLU A 96 -6.72 -18.95 -6.23
C GLU A 96 -7.66 -19.02 -5.02
N PRO A 97 -8.69 -19.89 -5.04
CA PRO A 97 -9.55 -20.11 -3.88
C PRO A 97 -8.76 -20.68 -2.69
N TYR A 98 -9.08 -20.26 -1.47
CA TYR A 98 -8.45 -20.81 -0.26
C TYR A 98 -9.09 -22.15 0.14
N TYR A 99 -8.28 -23.21 0.21
CA TYR A 99 -8.74 -24.57 0.55
C TYR A 99 -8.38 -25.02 1.98
N GLY A 100 -7.98 -24.11 2.87
CA GLY A 100 -7.82 -24.41 4.30
C GLY A 100 -6.48 -24.98 4.75
N ALA A 101 -5.54 -25.28 3.85
CA ALA A 101 -4.28 -25.95 4.20
C ALA A 101 -3.03 -25.04 4.20
N GLU A 102 -3.17 -23.74 3.99
CA GLU A 102 -2.01 -22.85 3.82
C GLU A 102 -1.72 -21.99 5.05
N ASP A 103 -0.86 -22.50 5.94
CA ASP A 103 -0.25 -21.77 7.06
C ASP A 103 0.77 -20.70 6.62
N ASN A 104 0.94 -20.52 5.31
CA ASN A 104 1.95 -19.64 4.74
C ASN A 104 1.68 -18.15 4.98
N VAL A 105 0.42 -17.69 4.98
CA VAL A 105 0.10 -16.25 5.08
C VAL A 105 0.59 -15.65 6.40
N MET A 106 0.26 -16.25 7.54
CA MET A 106 0.66 -15.72 8.85
C MET A 106 2.17 -15.83 9.06
N SER A 107 2.79 -16.91 8.57
CA SER A 107 4.25 -17.08 8.56
C SER A 107 4.94 -16.00 7.72
N LEU A 108 4.39 -15.65 6.55
CA LEU A 108 4.89 -14.55 5.71
C LEU A 108 4.72 -13.20 6.39
N ILE A 109 3.57 -12.92 7.01
CA ILE A 109 3.37 -11.69 7.78
C ILE A 109 4.41 -11.56 8.90
N ARG A 110 4.68 -12.64 9.64
CA ARG A 110 5.74 -12.65 10.66
C ARG A 110 7.12 -12.35 10.07
N ARG A 111 7.45 -12.92 8.91
CA ARG A 111 8.71 -12.64 8.21
C ARG A 111 8.80 -11.21 7.70
N ILE A 112 7.71 -10.65 7.17
CA ILE A 112 7.64 -9.24 6.75
C ILE A 112 7.88 -8.35 7.96
N ARG A 113 7.17 -8.56 9.07
CA ARG A 113 7.33 -7.77 10.30
C ARG A 113 8.78 -7.75 10.79
N LYS A 114 9.42 -8.93 10.83
CA LYS A 114 10.86 -9.05 11.18
C LYS A 114 11.80 -8.20 10.32
N LYS A 115 11.39 -7.84 9.11
CA LYS A 115 12.21 -7.09 8.15
C LYS A 115 11.88 -5.60 8.10
N ILE A 116 10.63 -5.21 8.38
CA ILE A 116 10.17 -3.82 8.21
C ILE A 116 9.84 -3.12 9.52
N GLU A 117 9.51 -3.86 10.59
CA GLU A 117 9.13 -3.26 11.87
C GLU A 117 10.37 -3.01 12.72
N PRO A 118 10.43 -1.89 13.46
CA PRO A 118 11.46 -1.69 14.48
C PRO A 118 11.41 -2.78 15.58
N ASP A 119 10.21 -3.12 16.04
CA ASP A 119 9.95 -4.26 16.93
C ASP A 119 8.80 -5.12 16.36
N PRO A 120 9.09 -6.35 15.90
CA PRO A 120 8.07 -7.25 15.36
C PRO A 120 6.98 -7.67 16.36
N SER A 121 7.26 -7.55 17.66
CA SER A 121 6.31 -7.88 18.75
C SER A 121 5.36 -6.72 19.05
N HIS A 122 5.76 -5.50 18.71
CA HIS A 122 4.95 -4.28 18.83
C HIS A 122 4.90 -3.59 17.45
N PRO A 123 4.25 -4.21 16.45
CA PRO A 123 4.29 -3.73 15.08
C PRO A 123 3.58 -2.37 14.94
N ILE A 124 4.10 -1.51 14.05
CA ILE A 124 3.51 -0.21 13.72
C ILE A 124 2.99 -0.14 12.29
N TYR A 125 3.47 -1.00 11.39
CA TYR A 125 3.05 -1.02 9.99
C TYR A 125 1.99 -2.08 9.70
N ILE A 126 2.16 -3.33 10.15
CA ILE A 126 1.19 -4.40 9.91
C ILE A 126 0.59 -4.82 11.24
N LEU A 127 -0.69 -4.55 11.47
CA LEU A 127 -1.37 -4.88 12.72
C LEU A 127 -2.22 -6.13 12.57
N THR A 128 -2.31 -6.92 13.63
CA THR A 128 -3.28 -8.01 13.71
C THR A 128 -4.49 -7.50 14.49
N VAL A 129 -5.69 -7.76 14.00
CA VAL A 129 -6.94 -7.36 14.65
C VAL A 129 -7.70 -8.63 14.99
N TRP A 130 -8.19 -8.71 16.23
CA TRP A 130 -8.97 -9.86 16.70
C TRP A 130 -10.46 -9.59 16.51
N GLY A 131 -11.16 -10.51 15.86
CA GLY A 131 -12.63 -10.50 15.82
C GLY A 131 -13.24 -10.99 17.15
N MET A 132 -14.46 -10.55 17.45
CA MET A 132 -15.20 -10.90 18.69
C MET A 132 -15.42 -12.42 18.91
N ASN A 133 -15.17 -13.25 17.90
CA ASN A 133 -15.38 -14.69 17.93
C ASN A 133 -14.08 -15.53 18.03
N SER A 134 -12.92 -14.93 18.32
CA SER A 134 -11.63 -15.58 18.66
C SER A 134 -10.99 -16.54 17.63
N SER A 135 -11.73 -16.97 16.60
CA SER A 135 -11.27 -17.99 15.64
C SER A 135 -10.69 -17.43 14.34
N TRP A 136 -10.83 -16.12 14.09
CA TRP A 136 -10.43 -15.48 12.84
C TRP A 136 -9.28 -14.50 13.06
N ASN A 137 -8.15 -14.77 12.41
CA ASN A 137 -7.00 -13.88 12.40
C ASN A 137 -7.18 -12.85 11.27
N TYR A 138 -7.46 -11.59 11.64
CA TYR A 138 -7.53 -10.50 10.68
C TYR A 138 -6.25 -9.66 10.71
N VAL A 139 -5.92 -9.05 9.58
CA VAL A 139 -4.71 -8.28 9.38
C VAL A 139 -5.10 -6.91 8.83
N ASN A 140 -4.64 -5.85 9.49
CA ASN A 140 -4.83 -4.48 9.06
C ASN A 140 -3.50 -3.90 8.57
N ALA A 141 -3.59 -3.08 7.54
CA ALA A 141 -2.47 -2.37 6.96
C ALA A 141 -2.37 -0.93 7.49
N ILE A 142 -1.14 -0.60 7.88
CA ILE A 142 -0.51 0.71 7.99
C ILE A 142 -1.42 1.85 8.44
N SER A 143 -1.23 2.22 9.70
CA SER A 143 -1.86 3.39 10.32
C SER A 143 -1.58 4.65 9.48
N ARG A 144 -2.63 5.25 8.91
CA ARG A 144 -2.58 6.70 8.66
C ARG A 144 -2.58 7.35 10.02
N LYS A 145 -1.59 8.22 10.28
CA LYS A 145 -1.46 9.04 11.50
C LYS A 145 -2.81 9.22 12.22
N GLY A 146 -2.96 8.54 13.35
CA GLY A 146 -3.88 8.95 14.39
C GLY A 146 -5.36 8.60 14.27
N ASN A 147 -5.78 7.50 13.63
CA ASN A 147 -7.13 6.98 13.85
C ASN A 147 -7.21 5.45 13.66
N PHE A 148 -7.25 4.70 14.76
CA PHE A 148 -7.92 3.40 14.78
C PHE A 148 -9.30 3.56 15.40
N LEU A 149 -10.31 3.01 14.71
CA LEU A 149 -11.57 2.64 15.34
C LEU A 149 -11.29 1.46 16.26
N CYS A 150 -11.65 1.60 17.54
CA CYS A 150 -11.62 0.61 18.60
C CYS A 150 -10.23 0.33 19.24
N SER A 151 -9.95 1.05 20.32
CA SER A 151 -8.78 0.90 21.21
C SER A 151 -8.74 -0.40 22.02
N SER A 152 -9.72 -1.30 21.87
CA SER A 152 -9.83 -2.55 22.66
C SER A 152 -9.44 -3.82 21.89
N CYS A 153 -8.97 -3.74 20.64
CA CYS A 153 -8.78 -4.92 19.77
C CYS A 153 -7.40 -5.03 19.11
N VAL A 154 -6.45 -4.16 19.47
CA VAL A 154 -5.10 -4.14 18.92
C VAL A 154 -4.13 -4.58 20.01
N THR A 155 -3.52 -5.75 19.83
CA THR A 155 -2.37 -6.23 20.63
C THR A 155 -1.19 -6.43 19.70
#